data_AF-A0AAV2NTX3-F1
#
_entry.id   AF-A0AAV2NTX3-F1
#
_cell.length_a   1.000
_cell.length_b   1.000
_cell.length_c   1.000
_cell.angle_alpha   90.00
_cell.angle_beta   90.00
_cell.angle_gamma   90.00
#
_symmetry.space_group_name_H-M   'P 1'
#
loop_
_entity.id
_entity.type
_entity.pdbx_description
1 polymer ?
#
loop_
_entity_poly.entity_id
_entity_poly.type
_entity_poly.pdbx_seq_one_letter_code
_entity_poly.pdbx_strand_id
1 'polypeptide(L)'
;MQQALEMKVGLCVIAEPSYIPKTTGWFYSDNNLAAIYHNGDNLGHACKLVRRGTNFVAARLGNVHILSCYISPNVSIREYEVFLDDLTECIRTLPGKILICGDFNAWSRLWGSAFTNRRGELVED
;
A
#
# COMPACT_ATOMS: atom_id res chain seq x y z
N MET A 1 -1.15 8.32 -13.61
CA MET A 1 -2.26 7.57 -14.25
C MET A 1 -2.19 7.51 -15.76
N GLN A 2 -1.94 8.62 -16.48
CA GLN A 2 -1.85 8.61 -17.94
C GLN A 2 -0.88 7.54 -18.50
N GLN A 3 0.37 7.51 -18.02
CA GLN A 3 1.35 6.50 -18.43
C GLN A 3 0.89 5.05 -18.17
N ALA A 4 0.22 4.81 -17.04
CA ALA A 4 -0.28 3.47 -16.70
C ALA A 4 -1.36 3.00 -17.69
N LEU A 5 -2.21 3.92 -18.15
CA LEU A 5 -3.21 3.62 -19.18
C LEU A 5 -2.57 3.35 -20.54
N GLU A 6 -1.58 4.15 -20.94
CA GLU A 6 -0.82 3.98 -22.19
C GLU A 6 -0.07 2.63 -22.22
N MET A 7 0.52 2.24 -21.09
CA MET A 7 1.21 0.96 -20.93
C MET A 7 0.26 -0.24 -20.72
N LYS A 8 -1.06 -0.02 -20.76
CA LYS A 8 -2.08 -1.05 -20.48
C LYS A 8 -1.85 -1.78 -19.16
N VAL A 9 -1.43 -1.03 -18.13
CA VAL A 9 -1.20 -1.58 -16.79
C VAL A 9 -2.52 -2.07 -16.21
N GLY A 10 -2.49 -3.31 -15.69
CA GLY A 10 -3.64 -3.90 -15.01
C GLY A 10 -3.82 -3.41 -13.58
N LEU A 11 -2.73 -3.12 -12.87
CA LEU A 11 -2.75 -2.74 -11.46
C LEU A 11 -1.68 -1.69 -11.16
N CYS A 12 -2.07 -0.64 -10.43
CA CYS A 12 -1.15 0.33 -9.85
C CYS A 12 -1.32 0.35 -8.34
N VAL A 13 -0.21 0.37 -7.61
CA VAL A 13 -0.16 0.58 -6.16
C VAL A 13 0.51 1.92 -5.93
N ILE A 14 -0.16 2.84 -5.23
CA ILE A 14 0.15 4.28 -5.27
C ILE A 14 0.25 4.81 -3.83
N ALA A 15 1.38 5.43 -3.54
CA ALA A 15 1.63 6.17 -2.32
C ALA A 15 1.47 7.68 -2.58
N GLU A 16 0.80 8.39 -1.67
CA GLU A 16 0.49 9.83 -1.71
C GLU A 16 -0.10 10.33 -3.05
N PRO A 17 -1.24 9.78 -3.51
CA PRO A 17 -1.87 10.27 -4.73
C PRO A 17 -2.34 11.72 -4.56
N SER A 18 -1.93 12.60 -5.49
CA SER A 18 -2.39 14.00 -5.50
C SER A 18 -3.89 14.16 -5.77
N TYR A 19 -4.50 13.17 -6.42
CA TYR A 19 -5.93 13.12 -6.69
C TYR A 19 -6.38 11.66 -6.93
N ILE A 20 -7.50 11.28 -6.34
CA ILE A 20 -8.17 9.99 -6.56
C ILE A 20 -9.50 10.24 -7.28
N PRO A 21 -9.64 9.82 -8.56
CA PRO A 21 -10.91 9.91 -9.27
C PRO A 21 -12.01 9.11 -8.59
N LYS A 22 -13.23 9.66 -8.55
CA LYS A 22 -14.45 8.94 -8.12
C LYS A 22 -15.01 8.04 -9.23
N THR A 23 -14.14 7.29 -9.89
CA THR A 23 -14.48 6.34 -10.95
C THR A 23 -14.36 4.92 -10.43
N THR A 24 -14.83 3.95 -11.21
CA THR A 24 -14.59 2.53 -10.92
C THR A 24 -13.09 2.21 -10.95
N GLY A 25 -12.70 1.14 -10.27
CA GLY A 25 -11.32 0.65 -10.26
C GLY A 25 -10.43 1.17 -9.15
N TRP A 26 -10.91 2.05 -8.27
CA TRP A 26 -10.10 2.66 -7.20
C TRP A 26 -10.46 2.14 -5.81
N PHE A 27 -9.43 1.74 -5.08
CA PHE A 27 -9.45 1.49 -3.64
C PHE A 27 -8.46 2.42 -2.97
N TYR A 28 -8.77 2.89 -1.76
CA TYR A 28 -7.94 3.87 -1.07
C TYR A 28 -8.02 3.74 0.45
N SER A 29 -7.02 4.24 1.16
CA SER A 29 -7.00 4.31 2.62
C SER A 29 -7.99 5.36 3.13
N ASP A 30 -8.28 5.37 4.43
CA ASP A 30 -9.25 6.31 4.99
C ASP A 30 -8.77 7.77 4.90
N ASN A 31 -7.44 7.98 4.96
CA ASN A 31 -6.84 9.30 4.77
C ASN A 31 -6.55 9.65 3.29
N ASN A 32 -6.89 8.77 2.34
CA ASN A 32 -6.62 8.90 0.90
C ASN A 32 -5.14 8.96 0.49
N LEU A 33 -4.20 8.65 1.39
CA LEU A 33 -2.77 8.72 1.09
C LEU A 33 -2.18 7.41 0.56
N ALA A 34 -2.93 6.32 0.56
CA ALA A 34 -2.56 5.08 -0.11
C ALA A 34 -3.70 4.62 -1.02
N ALA A 35 -3.39 4.17 -2.23
CA ALA A 35 -4.40 3.77 -3.20
C ALA A 35 -3.97 2.58 -4.05
N ILE A 36 -4.94 1.76 -4.43
CA ILE A 36 -4.81 0.72 -5.45
C ILE A 36 -5.75 1.09 -6.58
N TYR A 37 -5.20 1.24 -7.78
CA TYR A 37 -5.99 1.29 -9.00
C TYR A 37 -5.90 -0.05 -9.72
N HIS A 38 -7.05 -0.54 -10.18
CA HIS A 38 -7.14 -1.74 -10.99
C HIS A 38 -7.94 -1.48 -12.25
N ASN A 39 -7.43 -1.97 -13.38
CA ASN A 39 -8.14 -1.99 -14.64
C ASN A 39 -8.61 -3.43 -14.91
N GLY A 40 -9.92 -3.66 -14.76
CA GLY A 40 -10.53 -4.98 -14.95
C GLY A 40 -10.32 -5.55 -16.35
N ASP A 41 -10.29 -4.70 -17.37
CA ASP A 41 -10.12 -5.10 -18.77
C ASP A 41 -8.71 -5.67 -19.04
N ASN A 42 -7.71 -5.23 -18.27
CA ASN A 42 -6.31 -5.63 -18.44
C ASN A 42 -5.85 -6.72 -17.46
N LEU A 43 -6.57 -6.96 -16.35
CA LEU A 43 -6.15 -7.89 -15.29
C LEU A 43 -6.56 -9.35 -15.51
N GLY A 44 -7.64 -9.57 -16.26
CA GLY A 44 -8.26 -10.90 -16.42
C GLY A 44 -8.79 -11.54 -15.12
N HIS A 45 -8.66 -10.85 -13.98
CA HIS A 45 -9.06 -11.30 -12.66
C HIS A 45 -9.80 -10.20 -11.92
N ALA A 46 -10.80 -10.58 -11.14
CA ALA A 46 -11.50 -9.65 -10.26
C ALA A 46 -10.56 -9.16 -9.15
N CYS A 47 -10.47 -7.84 -9.00
CA CYS A 47 -9.84 -7.18 -7.86
C CYS A 47 -10.94 -6.72 -6.90
N LYS A 48 -10.86 -7.12 -5.63
CA LYS A 48 -11.88 -6.80 -4.62
C LYS A 48 -11.24 -6.11 -3.42
N LEU A 49 -11.88 -5.05 -2.92
CA LEU A 49 -11.50 -4.43 -1.65
C LEU A 49 -11.63 -5.47 -0.52
N VAL A 50 -10.64 -5.50 0.37
CA VAL A 50 -10.61 -6.39 1.54
C VAL A 50 -10.70 -5.58 2.83
N ARG A 51 -9.80 -4.62 3.04
CA ARG A 51 -9.77 -3.77 4.23
C ARG A 51 -9.25 -2.39 3.88
N ARG A 52 -9.76 -1.39 4.60
CA ARG A 52 -9.19 -0.04 4.65
C ARG A 52 -8.65 0.16 6.06
N GLY A 53 -7.43 0.67 6.15
CA GLY A 53 -6.89 1.26 7.36
C GLY A 53 -6.65 2.74 7.13
N THR A 54 -6.21 3.44 8.17
CA THR A 54 -5.96 4.88 8.04
C THR A 54 -4.87 5.15 7.01
N ASN A 55 -3.78 4.38 7.03
CA ASN A 55 -2.57 4.62 6.23
C ASN A 55 -2.32 3.55 5.15
N PHE A 56 -3.26 2.61 4.98
CA PHE A 56 -3.16 1.56 3.98
C PHE A 56 -4.52 1.15 3.41
N VAL A 57 -4.49 0.46 2.28
CA VAL A 57 -5.64 -0.24 1.72
C VAL A 57 -5.22 -1.61 1.20
N ALA A 58 -6.03 -2.62 1.48
CA ALA A 58 -5.81 -4.00 1.06
C ALA A 58 -6.87 -4.42 0.05
N ALA A 59 -6.44 -5.04 -1.05
CA ALA A 59 -7.30 -5.63 -2.06
C ALA A 59 -6.86 -7.06 -2.39
N ARG A 60 -7.80 -7.91 -2.81
CA ARG A 60 -7.52 -9.26 -3.27
C ARG A 60 -7.59 -9.33 -4.79
N LEU A 61 -6.50 -9.75 -5.42
CA LEU A 61 -6.40 -10.05 -6.83
C LEU A 61 -6.13 -11.55 -7.00
N GLY A 62 -7.15 -12.31 -7.41
CA GLY A 62 -7.05 -13.78 -7.48
C GLY A 62 -6.74 -14.38 -6.10
N ASN A 63 -5.56 -15.01 -5.97
CA ASN A 63 -5.04 -15.62 -4.73
C ASN A 63 -3.97 -14.77 -4.03
N VAL A 64 -3.76 -13.53 -4.46
CA VAL A 64 -2.78 -12.60 -3.88
C VAL A 64 -3.52 -11.44 -3.22
N HIS A 65 -3.11 -11.09 -2.00
CA HIS A 65 -3.50 -9.85 -1.34
C HIS A 65 -2.46 -8.78 -1.61
N ILE A 66 -2.94 -7.61 -2.01
CA ILE A 66 -2.11 -6.47 -2.39
C ILE A 66 -2.43 -5.34 -1.44
N LEU A 67 -1.41 -4.80 -0.80
CA LEU A 67 -1.52 -3.68 0.11
C LEU A 67 -0.79 -2.48 -0.47
N SER A 68 -1.47 -1.33 -0.48
CA SER A 68 -0.83 -0.03 -0.65
C SER A 68 -0.70 0.62 0.70
N CYS A 69 0.50 1.11 1.03
CA CYS A 69 0.79 1.79 2.29
C CYS A 69 1.41 3.17 2.03
N TYR A 70 1.11 4.13 2.89
CA TYR A 70 1.85 5.39 2.97
C TYR A 70 1.79 5.91 4.40
N ILE A 71 2.94 6.31 4.93
CA ILE A 71 3.03 7.00 6.21
C ILE A 71 3.96 8.21 6.06
N SER A 72 3.50 9.38 6.49
CA SER A 72 4.23 10.64 6.27
C SER A 72 5.60 10.63 6.98
N PRO A 73 6.64 11.27 6.42
CA PRO A 73 7.90 11.47 7.13
C PRO A 73 7.72 12.30 8.41
N ASN A 74 6.66 13.12 8.49
CA ASN A 74 6.46 14.10 9.56
C ASN A 74 5.77 13.55 10.83
N VAL A 75 5.38 12.27 10.84
CA VAL A 75 4.74 11.67 12.04
C VAL A 75 5.77 11.38 13.15
N SER A 76 5.31 11.35 14.39
CA SER A 76 6.11 10.87 15.51
C SER A 76 6.41 9.36 15.39
N ILE A 77 7.44 8.87 16.10
CA ILE A 77 7.71 7.42 16.17
C ILE A 77 6.53 6.65 16.77
N ARG A 78 5.81 7.23 17.73
CA ARG A 78 4.62 6.60 18.32
C ARG A 78 3.50 6.39 17.29
N GLU A 79 3.23 7.40 16.46
CA GLU A 79 2.25 7.28 15.36
C GLU A 79 2.72 6.27 14.30
N TYR A 80 4.02 6.17 14.09
CA TYR A 80 4.62 5.18 13.19
C TYR A 80 4.42 3.74 13.69
N GLU A 81 4.66 3.49 14.98
CA GLU A 81 4.40 2.18 15.62
C GLU A 81 2.92 1.80 15.54
N VAL A 82 2.01 2.75 15.82
CA VAL A 82 0.56 2.52 15.66
C VAL A 82 0.19 2.14 14.22
N PHE A 83 0.82 2.76 13.23
CA PHE A 83 0.64 2.39 11.83
C PHE A 83 1.10 0.95 11.56
N LEU A 84 2.27 0.55 12.05
CA LEU A 84 2.78 -0.81 11.86
C LEU A 84 1.94 -1.85 12.60
N ASP A 85 1.41 -1.53 13.78
CA ASP A 85 0.51 -2.43 14.53
C ASP A 85 -0.79 -2.70 13.75
N ASP A 86 -1.45 -1.65 13.24
CA ASP A 86 -2.68 -1.79 12.42
C ASP A 86 -2.40 -2.57 11.13
N LEU A 87 -1.27 -2.28 10.46
CA LEU A 87 -0.84 -3.01 9.28
C LEU A 87 -0.58 -4.49 9.58
N THR A 88 0.11 -4.78 10.68
CA THR A 88 0.44 -6.14 11.13
C THR A 88 -0.82 -6.94 11.47
N GLU A 89 -1.77 -6.32 12.17
CA GLU A 89 -3.07 -6.93 12.44
C GLU A 89 -3.79 -7.28 11.13
N CYS A 90 -3.81 -6.37 10.17
CA CYS A 90 -4.37 -6.66 8.84
C CYS A 90 -3.67 -7.88 8.22
N ILE A 91 -2.34 -7.86 8.08
CA ILE A 91 -1.56 -8.93 7.44
C ILE A 91 -1.82 -10.29 8.09
N ARG A 92 -1.87 -10.37 9.42
CA ARG A 92 -2.10 -11.62 10.17
C ARG A 92 -3.46 -12.27 9.86
N THR A 93 -4.44 -11.48 9.44
CA THR A 93 -5.79 -11.97 9.08
C THR A 93 -5.92 -12.38 7.61
N LEU A 94 -4.96 -12.02 6.75
CA LEU A 94 -5.03 -12.28 5.32
C LEU A 94 -4.45 -13.67 4.97
N PRO A 95 -5.22 -14.57 4.33
CA PRO A 95 -4.71 -15.87 3.91
C PRO A 95 -3.92 -15.78 2.60
N GLY A 96 -3.02 -16.75 2.37
CA GLY A 96 -2.35 -16.92 1.08
C GLY A 96 -1.18 -15.96 0.85
N LYS A 97 -0.95 -15.58 -0.40
CA LYS A 97 0.21 -14.73 -0.78
C LYS A 97 -0.12 -13.27 -0.52
N ILE A 98 0.85 -12.53 0.00
CA ILE A 98 0.72 -11.11 0.32
C ILE A 98 1.83 -10.34 -0.41
N LEU A 99 1.45 -9.26 -1.08
CA LEU A 99 2.34 -8.27 -1.68
C LEU A 99 2.07 -6.93 -1.00
N ILE A 100 3.08 -6.38 -0.32
CA ILE A 100 2.99 -5.08 0.34
C ILE A 100 3.84 -4.12 -0.48
N CYS A 101 3.23 -3.03 -0.93
CA CYS A 101 3.93 -1.92 -1.56
C CYS A 101 3.56 -0.64 -0.82
N GLY A 102 4.46 0.33 -0.85
CA GLY A 102 4.19 1.63 -0.25
C GLY A 102 5.43 2.42 0.01
N ASP A 103 5.21 3.63 0.51
CA ASP A 103 6.28 4.47 1.04
C ASP A 103 6.19 4.48 2.57
N PHE A 104 7.14 3.81 3.19
CA PHE A 104 7.26 3.68 4.64
C PHE A 104 8.05 4.83 5.26
N ASN A 105 8.64 5.74 4.48
CA ASN A 105 9.52 6.80 4.97
C ASN A 105 10.53 6.30 6.03
N ALA A 106 11.14 5.16 5.74
CA ALA A 106 12.06 4.42 6.60
C ALA A 106 13.34 4.08 5.86
N TRP A 107 14.48 4.14 6.55
CA TRP A 107 15.79 3.90 5.96
C TRP A 107 16.35 2.61 6.54
N SER A 108 16.72 1.67 5.68
CA SER A 108 17.43 0.46 6.05
C SER A 108 18.43 0.07 4.97
N ARG A 109 19.54 -0.51 5.42
CA ARG A 109 20.49 -1.18 4.54
C ARG A 109 19.87 -2.34 3.75
N LEU A 110 18.82 -2.99 4.27
CA LEU A 110 18.13 -4.09 3.60
C LEU A 110 17.43 -3.67 2.30
N TRP A 111 16.99 -2.41 2.20
CA TRP A 111 16.45 -1.83 0.97
C TRP A 111 17.33 -0.71 0.39
N GLY A 112 18.64 -0.76 0.66
CA GLY A 112 19.65 0.03 -0.05
C GLY A 112 19.93 1.44 0.50
N SER A 113 19.47 1.77 1.72
CA SER A 113 19.85 3.02 2.39
C SER A 113 21.28 2.96 2.94
N ALA A 114 21.94 4.10 3.10
CA ALA A 114 23.31 4.17 3.63
C ALA A 114 23.42 3.70 5.10
N PHE A 115 22.35 3.91 5.88
CA PHE A 115 22.23 3.46 7.26
C PHE A 115 20.79 3.06 7.57
N THR A 116 20.62 2.30 8.64
CA THR A 116 19.30 1.96 9.19
C THR A 116 18.92 2.99 10.25
N ASN A 117 17.76 3.64 10.09
CA ASN A 117 17.20 4.57 11.07
C ASN A 117 16.15 3.86 11.96
N ARG A 118 15.66 4.53 13.00
CA ARG A 118 14.69 3.93 13.95
C ARG A 118 13.44 3.36 13.27
N ARG A 119 12.94 4.01 12.22
CA ARG A 119 11.79 3.51 11.46
C ARG A 119 12.17 2.29 10.63
N GLY A 120 13.37 2.26 10.08
CA GLY A 120 13.94 1.09 9.42
C GLY A 120 13.96 -0.11 10.35
N GLU A 121 14.55 0.04 11.54
CA GLU A 121 14.58 -1.02 12.57
C GLU A 121 13.17 -1.60 12.81
N LEU A 122 12.17 -0.73 13.02
CA LEU A 122 10.79 -1.17 13.25
C LEU A 122 10.13 -1.91 12.08
N VAL A 123 10.57 -1.67 10.84
CA VAL A 123 10.07 -2.37 9.65
C VAL A 123 10.82 -3.69 9.42
N GLU A 124 12.05 -3.81 9.93
CA GLU A 124 12.85 -5.04 9.88
C GLU A 124 12.39 -6.09 10.89
N ASP A 125 11.81 -5.65 12.01
CA ASP A 125 11.30 -6.48 13.12
C ASP A 125 10.04 -7.29 12.75
#